data_AF-A0A952QA29-F1
#
_entry.id   AF-A0A952QA29-F1
#
_cell.length_a   1.000
_cell.length_b   1.000
_cell.length_c   1.000
_cell.angle_alpha   90.00
_cell.angle_beta   90.00
_cell.angle_gamma   90.00
#
_symmetry.space_group_name_H-M   'P 1'
#
loop_
_entity.id
_entity.type
_entity.pdbx_description
1 polymer ?
#
loop_
_entity_poly.entity_id
_entity_poly.type
_entity_poly.pdbx_seq_one_letter_code
_entity_poly.pdbx_strand_id
1 'polypeptide(L)'
;MTYVIAQPCVDLKDRACIDECPVDCIYEGDRMLYIQPDECVDCGACEPVCPVEAIYYEDDLPDKWADYYKANVEFFDDIGSPGGASKVGVIHKDHPVVSVLPEGGGSSE
;
A
#
# COMPACT_ATOMS: atom_id res chain seq x y z
N MET A 1 -6.70 -9.41 9.74
CA MET A 1 -7.37 -8.49 8.82
C MET A 1 -6.37 -7.41 8.49
N THR A 2 -6.56 -6.66 7.42
CA THR A 2 -5.63 -5.58 7.07
C THR A 2 -6.32 -4.45 6.32
N TYR A 3 -5.66 -3.30 6.30
CA TYR A 3 -5.88 -2.28 5.29
C TYR A 3 -5.06 -2.55 4.04
N VAL A 4 -5.53 -2.03 2.90
CA VAL A 4 -4.97 -2.23 1.56
C VAL A 4 -4.81 -0.88 0.87
N ILE A 5 -3.65 -0.62 0.27
CA ILE A 5 -3.43 0.55 -0.59
C ILE A 5 -3.69 0.16 -2.04
N ALA A 6 -4.56 0.91 -2.73
CA ALA A 6 -5.02 0.67 -4.08
C ALA A 6 -4.41 1.65 -5.11
N GLN A 7 -4.90 1.55 -6.35
CA GLN A 7 -4.39 2.26 -7.53
C GLN A 7 -4.19 3.78 -7.38
N PRO A 8 -5.02 4.56 -6.67
CA PRO A 8 -4.82 6.01 -6.59
C PRO A 8 -3.49 6.44 -5.93
N CYS A 9 -2.80 5.53 -5.23
CA CYS A 9 -1.48 5.79 -4.66
C CYS A 9 -0.35 5.77 -5.71
N VAL A 10 -0.53 5.06 -6.83
CA VAL A 10 0.48 4.83 -7.86
C VAL A 10 0.94 6.17 -8.45
N ASP A 11 2.26 6.38 -8.49
CA ASP A 11 2.95 7.60 -8.95
C ASP A 11 2.71 8.87 -8.14
N LEU A 12 1.84 8.83 -7.12
CA LEU A 12 1.60 9.96 -6.24
C LEU A 12 2.45 9.87 -4.97
N LYS A 13 2.34 8.74 -4.24
CA LYS A 13 3.09 8.47 -3.00
C LYS A 13 3.13 9.68 -2.05
N ASP A 14 1.96 10.14 -1.61
CA ASP A 14 1.81 11.32 -0.74
C ASP A 14 2.44 11.14 0.67
N ARG A 15 2.41 9.91 1.20
CA ARG A 15 3.01 9.48 2.48
C ARG A 15 2.35 9.98 3.77
N ALA A 16 1.29 10.79 3.74
CA ALA A 16 0.60 11.19 4.97
C ALA A 16 0.18 9.99 5.85
N CYS A 17 -0.14 8.86 5.24
CA CYS A 17 -0.49 7.63 5.95
C CYS A 17 0.64 7.01 6.78
N ILE A 18 1.91 7.25 6.43
CA ILE A 18 3.07 6.68 7.15
C ILE A 18 3.14 7.30 8.57
N ASP A 19 2.96 8.62 8.67
CA ASP A 19 3.07 9.35 9.93
C ASP A 19 2.00 8.95 10.95
N GLU A 20 0.86 8.44 10.46
CA GLU A 20 -0.29 8.03 11.29
C GLU A 20 -0.29 6.54 11.65
N CYS A 21 0.60 5.72 11.06
CA CYS A 21 0.63 4.29 11.33
C CYS A 21 1.36 3.99 12.66
N PRO A 22 0.66 3.54 13.72
CA PRO A 22 1.27 3.38 15.06
C PRO A 22 2.27 2.22 15.13
N VAL A 23 2.26 1.32 14.14
CA VAL A 23 3.11 0.13 14.06
C VAL A 23 4.11 0.21 12.90
N ASP A 24 4.18 1.35 12.20
CA ASP A 24 5.15 1.60 11.11
C ASP A 24 5.08 0.52 10.01
N CYS A 25 3.88 0.01 9.70
CA CYS A 25 3.69 -1.12 8.79
C CYS A 25 3.40 -0.72 7.32
N ILE A 26 3.66 0.54 6.94
CA ILE A 26 3.43 1.05 5.58
C ILE A 26 4.77 1.26 4.89
N TYR A 27 5.08 0.39 3.94
CA TYR A 27 6.38 0.31 3.27
C TYR A 27 6.31 0.99 1.90
N GLU A 28 7.46 1.52 1.46
CA GLU A 28 7.56 2.27 0.22
C GLU A 28 8.19 1.39 -0.89
N GLY A 29 7.42 1.13 -1.96
CA GLY A 29 7.92 0.59 -3.23
C GLY A 29 8.36 1.71 -4.19
N ASP A 30 8.73 1.38 -5.43
CA ASP A 30 9.14 2.43 -6.39
C ASP A 30 7.92 3.28 -6.83
N ARG A 31 6.78 2.64 -7.10
CA ARG A 31 5.59 3.29 -7.70
C ARG A 31 4.48 3.59 -6.70
N MET A 32 4.34 2.84 -5.61
CA MET A 32 3.32 3.10 -4.58
C MET A 32 3.77 2.68 -3.17
N LEU A 33 2.90 2.89 -2.17
CA LEU A 33 3.08 2.38 -0.81
C LEU A 33 2.30 1.07 -0.64
N TYR A 34 2.76 0.22 0.29
CA TYR A 34 2.19 -1.10 0.58
C TYR A 34 2.03 -1.30 2.09
N ILE A 35 0.88 -1.82 2.53
CA ILE A 35 0.63 -2.17 3.93
C ILE A 35 1.00 -3.63 4.17
N GLN A 36 1.85 -3.89 5.16
CA GLN A 36 2.22 -5.25 5.55
C GLN A 36 1.06 -5.87 6.36
N PRO A 37 0.47 -7.00 5.89
CA PRO A 37 -0.79 -7.54 6.41
C PRO A 37 -0.69 -8.20 7.80
N ASP A 38 0.46 -8.76 8.16
CA ASP A 38 0.71 -9.41 9.46
C ASP A 38 1.11 -8.39 10.55
N GLU A 39 1.58 -7.21 10.15
CA GLU A 39 1.95 -6.11 11.05
C GLU A 39 0.80 -5.14 11.26
N CYS A 40 -0.12 -5.04 10.30
CA CYS A 40 -1.31 -4.21 10.43
C CYS A 40 -2.16 -4.68 11.63
N VAL A 41 -2.58 -3.71 12.45
CA VAL A 41 -3.42 -3.95 13.64
C VAL A 41 -4.81 -3.35 13.53
N ASP A 42 -5.26 -3.10 12.29
CA ASP A 42 -6.61 -2.60 11.97
C ASP A 42 -6.99 -1.30 12.71
N CYS A 43 -6.03 -0.41 12.96
CA CYS A 43 -6.27 0.82 13.72
C CYS A 43 -7.04 1.89 12.94
N GLY A 44 -7.04 1.83 11.60
CA GLY A 44 -7.75 2.75 10.70
C GLY A 44 -7.22 4.18 10.62
N ALA A 45 -6.13 4.53 11.29
CA ALA A 45 -5.61 5.90 11.29
C ALA A 45 -5.08 6.38 9.92
N CYS A 46 -4.61 5.46 9.09
CA CYS A 46 -4.04 5.77 7.78
C CYS A 46 -5.09 6.11 6.71
N GLU A 47 -6.30 5.54 6.79
CA GLU A 47 -7.36 5.71 5.80
C GLU A 47 -7.80 7.18 5.63
N PRO A 48 -8.25 7.90 6.68
CA PRO A 48 -8.84 9.23 6.52
C PRO A 48 -7.83 10.31 6.14
N VAL A 49 -6.52 10.04 6.23
CA VAL A 49 -5.47 11.01 5.91
C VAL A 49 -4.98 10.90 4.47
N CYS A 50 -5.36 9.85 3.72
CA CYS A 50 -4.97 9.72 2.32
C CYS A 50 -5.75 10.72 1.45
N PRO A 51 -5.09 11.70 0.81
CA PRO A 51 -5.80 12.78 0.09
C PRO A 51 -6.48 12.33 -1.20
N VAL A 52 -6.19 11.11 -1.66
CA VAL A 52 -6.74 10.50 -2.89
C VAL A 52 -7.53 9.23 -2.59
N GLU A 53 -7.88 9.01 -1.32
CA GLU A 53 -8.74 7.89 -0.89
C GLU A 53 -8.24 6.53 -1.39
N ALA A 54 -6.91 6.31 -1.36
CA ALA A 54 -6.30 5.09 -1.88
C ALA A 54 -6.36 3.90 -0.91
N ILE A 55 -6.77 4.12 0.34
CA ILE A 55 -6.61 3.13 1.42
C ILE A 55 -7.98 2.62 1.82
N TYR A 56 -8.14 1.31 1.84
CA TYR A 56 -9.40 0.63 2.13
C TYR A 56 -9.16 -0.45 3.18
N TYR A 57 -10.14 -0.67 4.06
CA TYR A 57 -10.20 -1.93 4.79
C TYR A 57 -10.44 -3.07 3.79
N GLU A 58 -9.88 -4.26 4.01
CA GLU A 58 -9.91 -5.32 2.99
C GLU A 58 -11.33 -5.70 2.52
N ASP A 59 -12.32 -5.66 3.42
CA ASP A 59 -13.72 -5.94 3.10
C ASP A 59 -14.41 -4.81 2.30
N ASP A 60 -13.85 -3.60 2.34
CA ASP A 60 -14.35 -2.40 1.65
C ASP A 60 -13.56 -2.08 0.37
N LEU A 61 -12.57 -2.91 0.02
CA LEU A 61 -11.77 -2.75 -1.19
C LEU A 61 -12.68 -2.89 -2.44
N PRO A 62 -12.77 -1.86 -3.31
CA PRO A 62 -13.60 -1.94 -4.50
C PRO A 62 -13.21 -3.09 -5.43
N ASP A 63 -14.18 -3.81 -6.00
CA ASP A 63 -13.96 -4.97 -6.88
C ASP A 63 -12.95 -4.70 -8.02
N LYS A 64 -12.98 -3.49 -8.61
CA LYS A 64 -12.05 -3.06 -9.66
C LYS A 64 -10.58 -3.06 -9.23
N TRP A 65 -10.32 -3.06 -7.93
CA TRP A 65 -9.00 -3.05 -7.31
C TRP A 65 -8.76 -4.28 -6.43
N ALA A 66 -9.54 -5.35 -6.57
CA ALA A 66 -9.38 -6.58 -5.78
C ALA A 66 -7.94 -7.15 -5.84
N ASP A 67 -7.26 -7.01 -6.98
CA ASP A 67 -5.87 -7.46 -7.16
C ASP A 67 -4.86 -6.68 -6.30
N TYR A 68 -5.23 -5.52 -5.75
CA TYR A 68 -4.36 -4.76 -4.85
C TYR A 68 -4.23 -5.40 -3.47
N TYR A 69 -5.20 -6.22 -3.03
CA TYR A 69 -5.01 -7.05 -1.84
C TYR A 69 -3.78 -7.94 -2.01
N LYS A 70 -3.75 -8.69 -3.11
CA LYS A 70 -2.63 -9.55 -3.49
C LYS A 70 -1.34 -8.74 -3.64
N ALA A 71 -1.41 -7.57 -4.27
CA ALA A 71 -0.23 -6.72 -4.43
C ALA A 71 0.38 -6.26 -3.10
N ASN A 72 -0.44 -5.93 -2.10
CA ASN A 72 0.04 -5.56 -0.77
C ASN A 72 0.64 -6.75 -0.04
N VAL A 73 0.02 -7.94 -0.13
CA VAL A 73 0.54 -9.15 0.52
C VAL A 73 1.87 -9.62 -0.12
N GLU A 74 1.87 -9.84 -1.44
CA GLU A 74 3.01 -10.46 -2.15
C GLU A 74 4.20 -9.50 -2.33
N PHE A 75 4.02 -8.20 -2.10
CA PHE A 75 5.13 -7.25 -2.05
C PHE A 75 6.19 -7.69 -1.01
N PHE A 76 5.77 -8.38 0.04
CA PHE A 76 6.63 -8.79 1.15
C PHE A 76 7.25 -10.18 1.03
N ASP A 77 6.98 -10.95 -0.04
CA ASP A 77 7.42 -12.36 -0.15
C ASP A 77 8.92 -12.58 0.09
N ASP A 78 9.77 -11.64 -0.33
CA ASP A 78 11.23 -11.72 -0.17
C ASP A 78 11.74 -11.27 1.20
N ILE A 79 10.96 -10.47 1.94
CA ILE A 79 11.39 -9.77 3.16
C ILE A 79 10.57 -10.13 4.41
N GLY A 80 9.43 -10.79 4.24
CA GLY A 80 8.54 -11.24 5.32
C GLY A 80 7.89 -10.09 6.09
N SER A 81 8.09 -10.09 7.41
CA SER A 81 7.60 -9.06 8.33
C SER A 81 8.81 -8.36 8.98
N PRO A 82 9.29 -7.24 8.41
CA PRO A 82 10.45 -6.52 8.92
C PRO A 82 10.24 -5.82 10.28
N GLY A 83 8.99 -5.59 10.68
CA GLY A 83 8.64 -4.94 11.95
C GLY A 83 9.01 -3.45 12.00
N GLY A 84 8.73 -2.72 10.92
CA GLY A 84 8.85 -1.27 10.82
C GLY A 84 9.52 -0.79 9.51
N ALA A 85 8.76 -0.09 8.68
CA ALA A 85 9.19 0.50 7.41
C ALA A 85 10.34 1.49 7.55
N SER A 86 10.38 2.26 8.64
CA SER A 86 11.43 3.25 8.90
C SER A 86 12.84 2.65 8.97
N LYS A 87 12.97 1.35 9.27
CA LYS A 87 14.25 0.63 9.32
C LYS A 87 14.70 0.10 7.95
N VAL A 88 13.74 -0.11 7.04
CA VAL A 88 13.97 -0.73 5.74
C VAL A 88 14.26 0.33 4.68
N GLY A 89 13.56 1.47 4.75
CA GLY A 89 13.62 2.49 3.71
C GLY A 89 12.86 2.07 2.44
N VAL A 90 13.24 2.66 1.31
CA VAL A 90 12.61 2.35 0.01
C VAL A 90 13.06 0.98 -0.46
N ILE A 91 12.09 0.14 -0.82
CA ILE A 91 12.33 -1.15 -1.43
C ILE A 91 12.17 -0.96 -2.94
N HIS A 92 13.26 -1.13 -3.69
CA HIS A 92 13.29 -0.90 -5.14
C HIS A 92 12.67 -2.05 -5.94
N LYS A 93 11.38 -2.27 -5.70
CA LYS A 93 10.50 -3.16 -6.46
C LYS A 93 9.05 -2.69 -6.29
N ASP A 94 8.19 -3.24 -7.14
CA ASP A 94 6.73 -3.20 -6.96
C ASP A 94 6.16 -4.55 -7.40
N HIS A 95 4.96 -4.86 -6.94
CA HIS A 95 4.23 -6.04 -7.41
C HIS A 95 3.89 -5.92 -8.92
N PRO A 96 3.81 -7.02 -9.70
CA PRO A 96 3.46 -7.00 -11.13
C PRO A 96 2.18 -6.23 -11.49
N VAL A 97 1.17 -6.21 -10.62
CA VAL A 97 -0.06 -5.40 -10.81
C VAL A 97 0.23 -3.92 -10.98
N VAL A 98 1.33 -3.44 -10.40
CA VAL A 98 1.69 -2.01 -10.33
C VAL A 98 2.80 -1.69 -11.33
N SER A 99 3.84 -2.51 -11.37
CA SER A 99 5.02 -2.25 -12.22
C SER A 99 4.70 -2.22 -13.73
N VAL A 100 3.64 -2.89 -14.17
CA VAL A 100 3.22 -2.93 -15.59
C VAL A 100 2.24 -1.81 -15.96
N LEU A 101 1.81 -0.98 -15.01
CA LEU A 101 0.89 0.11 -15.28
C LEU A 101 1.57 1.20 -16.11
N PRO A 102 0.83 1.86 -17.04
CA PRO A 102 1.28 3.08 -17.68
C PRO A 102 1.71 4.14 -16.64
N GLU A 103 2.59 5.05 -17.06
CA GLU A 103 2.93 6.21 -16.24
C GLU A 103 1.67 7.03 -15.91
N GLY A 104 1.54 7.47 -14.65
CA GLY A 104 0.36 8.16 -14.16
C GLY A 104 -0.76 7.22 -13.69
N GLY A 105 -0.44 5.98 -13.32
CA GLY A 105 -1.36 5.07 -12.63
C GLY A 105 -2.56 4.58 -13.43
N GLY A 106 -2.58 4.74 -14.77
CA GLY A 106 -3.61 4.16 -15.63
C GLY A 106 -5.02 4.75 -15.44
N SER A 107 -5.20 6.04 -15.73
CA SER A 107 -6.54 6.60 -15.94
C SER A 107 -7.01 6.27 -17.36
N SER A 108 -7.74 5.17 -17.51
CA SER A 108 -8.53 4.87 -18.69
C SER A 108 -9.91 4.41 -18.24
N GLU A 109 -10.71 5.34 -17.70
CA GLU A 109 -12.19 5.35 -17.70
C GLU A 109 -12.71 6.58 -16.94
#